data_AF-A0A7Z9RZU8-F1
#
_entry.id   AF-A0A7Z9RZU8-F1
#
_cell.length_a   1.000
_cell.length_b   1.000
_cell.length_c   1.000
_cell.angle_alpha   90.00
_cell.angle_beta   90.00
_cell.angle_gamma   90.00
#
_symmetry.space_group_name_H-M   'P 1'
#
loop_
_entity.id
_entity.type
_entity.pdbx_description
1 polymer ?
#
loop_
_entity_poly.entity_id
_entity_poly.type
_entity_poly.pdbx_seq_one_letter_code
_entity_poly.pdbx_strand_id
1 'polypeptide(L)'
;MYLSVALTEFRSFQLIVFVLVCTSMSFAGGDQSLNVSSTSTLGLAPANLNLSLDSTADTEGFVVAVGYDDSLVTVSDLTTASTVTESSGAELVVAEILSGGFTLGVVMDAEAPFDGHTIAAGSGLIIATITVTPAAIVAVDTVVAFDFTDGTLNNPPLDNIIVQAGMSVGVNEGLSLSGGALTLLEPPPASMRVEDASAPADGLGTTGDARILLDNSLGGVQGFVTAMTHDPTVITLEEISIGADTDAAGAEFTISNTYADGGTLGVVLDFTSPFEGQTIPQGNDLHLASYTYSCNNENIFVEGTPEPAAETSDLTLADGTLGTPALDNVIVVGGLSVGPLLENGTFTCEPVGVPAEDTTLWMETQFD
;
A
#
# COMPACT_ATOMS: atom_id res chain seq x y z
N MET A 1 11.23 -15.74 73.18
CA MET A 1 10.75 -17.14 73.13
C MET A 1 9.29 -17.03 72.70
N TYR A 2 8.84 -17.23 71.47
CA TYR A 2 9.28 -17.86 70.22
C TYR A 2 9.11 -16.84 69.06
N LEU A 3 10.01 -16.77 68.05
CA LEU A 3 9.84 -17.27 66.66
C LEU A 3 8.44 -17.03 66.05
N SER A 4 8.20 -16.66 64.78
CA SER A 4 9.02 -16.33 63.60
C SER A 4 8.04 -16.16 62.41
N VAL A 5 8.52 -15.50 61.35
CA VAL A 5 8.12 -15.60 59.92
C VAL A 5 6.90 -14.79 59.43
N ALA A 6 7.23 -13.93 58.46
CA ALA A 6 6.35 -13.19 57.56
C ALA A 6 5.71 -14.13 56.53
N LEU A 7 4.41 -13.94 56.27
CA LEU A 7 3.75 -14.53 55.10
C LEU A 7 3.87 -13.57 53.92
N THR A 8 4.72 -13.96 52.97
CA THR A 8 4.68 -13.51 51.56
C THR A 8 4.41 -14.76 50.74
N GLU A 9 3.23 -14.89 50.13
CA GLU A 9 2.98 -15.82 49.00
C GLU A 9 1.94 -15.15 48.07
N PHE A 10 2.36 -14.74 46.87
CA PHE A 10 2.26 -15.49 45.62
C PHE A 10 0.81 -15.75 45.19
N ARG A 11 0.25 -14.82 44.40
CA ARG A 11 -0.92 -15.09 43.55
C ARG A 11 -0.44 -15.87 42.33
N SER A 12 -0.46 -17.20 42.45
CA SER A 12 -0.20 -18.11 41.35
C SER A 12 -1.40 -18.22 40.41
N PHE A 13 -1.06 -18.07 39.14
CA PHE A 13 -1.79 -18.36 37.91
C PHE A 13 -2.50 -19.72 37.97
N GLN A 14 -3.73 -19.77 37.49
CA GLN A 14 -4.60 -20.95 37.59
C GLN A 14 -4.12 -22.11 36.71
N LEU A 15 -4.34 -23.31 37.25
CA LEU A 15 -4.01 -24.62 36.73
C LEU A 15 -4.85 -24.95 35.48
N ILE A 16 -4.21 -25.24 34.34
CA ILE A 16 -4.84 -25.94 33.21
C ILE A 16 -4.85 -27.43 33.55
N VAL A 17 -6.04 -28.04 33.54
CA VAL A 17 -6.27 -29.45 33.87
C VAL A 17 -6.05 -30.30 32.63
N PHE A 18 -5.03 -31.15 32.64
CA PHE A 18 -4.78 -32.18 31.63
C PHE A 18 -5.59 -33.44 31.99
N VAL A 19 -6.64 -33.77 31.23
CA VAL A 19 -7.40 -35.02 31.40
C VAL A 19 -6.89 -36.04 30.38
N LEU A 20 -6.18 -37.06 30.86
CA LEU A 20 -5.75 -38.22 30.07
C LEU A 20 -6.84 -39.29 30.11
N VAL A 21 -7.51 -39.57 28.98
CA VAL A 21 -8.39 -40.74 28.81
C VAL A 21 -7.79 -41.65 27.73
N CYS A 22 -7.36 -42.85 28.13
CA CYS A 22 -6.87 -43.88 27.22
C CYS A 22 -8.03 -44.74 26.70
N THR A 23 -8.33 -44.66 25.40
CA THR A 23 -9.10 -45.71 24.69
C THR A 23 -8.52 -46.00 23.31
N SER A 24 -8.12 -47.27 23.13
CA SER A 24 -7.81 -48.06 21.93
C SER A 24 -7.52 -47.35 20.59
N MET A 25 -6.26 -47.46 20.17
CA MET A 25 -5.69 -47.06 18.88
C MET A 25 -6.31 -47.79 17.68
N SER A 26 -6.63 -47.02 16.64
CA SER A 26 -6.67 -47.45 15.24
C SER A 26 -5.89 -46.41 14.44
N PHE A 27 -4.62 -46.66 14.13
CA PHE A 27 -3.86 -45.78 13.24
C PHE A 27 -4.24 -46.10 11.79
N ALA A 28 -5.14 -45.29 11.24
CA ALA A 28 -5.25 -45.08 9.81
C ALA A 28 -4.60 -43.72 9.53
N GLY A 29 -3.36 -43.70 9.04
CA GLY A 29 -2.75 -42.47 8.53
C GLY A 29 -3.59 -41.96 7.36
N GLY A 30 -4.14 -40.76 7.48
CA GLY A 30 -4.93 -40.11 6.44
C GLY A 30 -5.04 -38.61 6.66
N ASP A 31 -4.61 -37.85 5.66
CA ASP A 31 -5.21 -36.61 5.14
C ASP A 31 -5.54 -35.44 6.08
N GLN A 32 -4.91 -35.33 7.25
CA GLN A 32 -5.04 -34.12 8.07
C GLN A 32 -3.82 -33.22 7.92
N SER A 33 -4.03 -31.93 7.65
CA SER A 33 -2.92 -31.00 7.43
C SER A 33 -3.23 -29.57 7.85
N LEU A 34 -2.18 -28.87 8.29
CA LEU A 34 -2.16 -27.41 8.37
C LEU A 34 -1.26 -26.88 7.27
N ASN A 35 -1.74 -25.86 6.56
CA ASN A 35 -1.04 -25.29 5.43
C ASN A 35 -1.00 -23.77 5.54
N VAL A 36 0.13 -23.18 5.15
CA VAL A 36 0.22 -21.75 4.85
C VAL A 36 0.22 -21.59 3.33
N SER A 37 -0.64 -20.74 2.79
CA SER A 37 -0.66 -20.46 1.35
C SER A 37 0.65 -19.80 0.89
N SER A 38 0.87 -19.73 -0.42
CA SER A 38 1.95 -18.91 -0.99
C SER A 38 1.40 -17.81 -1.88
N THR A 39 2.06 -16.65 -1.90
CA THR A 39 1.69 -15.50 -2.73
C THR A 39 2.91 -14.67 -3.11
N SER A 40 2.72 -13.62 -3.88
CA SER A 40 3.75 -12.62 -4.19
C SER A 40 3.24 -11.20 -4.00
N THR A 41 4.17 -10.26 -3.78
CA THR A 41 3.86 -8.83 -3.66
C THR A 41 4.95 -7.98 -4.29
N LEU A 42 4.64 -6.72 -4.60
CA LEU A 42 5.54 -5.73 -5.18
C LEU A 42 5.77 -4.60 -4.18
N GLY A 43 7.01 -4.09 -4.14
CA GLY A 43 7.38 -2.96 -3.29
C GLY A 43 7.04 -3.20 -1.81
N LEU A 44 6.44 -2.20 -1.18
CA LEU A 44 5.99 -2.24 0.22
C LEU A 44 4.50 -2.57 0.37
N ALA A 45 3.86 -3.09 -0.67
CA ALA A 45 2.44 -3.41 -0.62
C ALA A 45 2.18 -4.61 0.32
N PRO A 46 1.19 -4.51 1.23
CA PRO A 46 0.81 -5.64 2.06
C PRO A 46 0.19 -6.76 1.23
N ALA A 47 0.43 -8.00 1.64
CA ALA A 47 -0.13 -9.21 1.02
C ALA A 47 -0.75 -10.11 2.09
N ASN A 48 -1.76 -10.86 1.68
CA ASN A 48 -2.44 -11.81 2.55
C ASN A 48 -1.99 -13.24 2.25
N LEU A 49 -1.64 -13.96 3.31
CA LEU A 49 -1.49 -15.42 3.31
C LEU A 49 -2.65 -16.03 4.10
N ASN A 50 -3.10 -17.20 3.69
CA ASN A 50 -4.15 -17.94 4.39
C ASN A 50 -3.55 -19.12 5.14
N LEU A 51 -4.02 -19.34 6.37
CA LEU A 51 -3.89 -20.62 7.06
C LEU A 51 -5.09 -21.49 6.68
N SER A 52 -4.83 -22.71 6.22
CA SER A 52 -5.89 -23.66 5.90
C SER A 52 -5.72 -25.02 6.57
N LEU A 53 -6.86 -25.60 6.95
CA LEU A 53 -6.98 -26.89 7.59
C LEU A 53 -7.60 -27.92 6.62
N ASP A 54 -6.94 -29.05 6.49
CA ASP A 54 -7.55 -30.30 6.05
C ASP A 54 -7.78 -31.17 7.28
N SER A 55 -9.02 -31.62 7.49
CA SER A 55 -9.40 -32.43 8.64
C SER A 55 -10.35 -33.55 8.25
N THR A 56 -10.15 -34.72 8.85
CA THR A 56 -10.99 -35.90 8.61
C THR A 56 -12.11 -36.07 9.63
N ALA A 57 -12.13 -35.21 10.66
CA ALA A 57 -13.12 -35.18 11.73
C ALA A 57 -13.38 -33.74 12.18
N ASP A 58 -14.47 -33.53 12.89
CA ASP A 58 -14.83 -32.21 13.43
C ASP A 58 -13.74 -31.74 14.40
N THR A 59 -13.32 -30.49 14.23
CA THR A 59 -12.21 -29.87 14.95
C THR A 59 -12.74 -28.93 16.03
N GLU A 60 -12.38 -29.21 17.28
CA GLU A 60 -12.81 -28.51 18.50
C GLU A 60 -11.89 -27.34 18.85
N GLY A 61 -10.70 -27.29 18.25
CA GLY A 61 -9.73 -26.22 18.42
C GLY A 61 -8.43 -26.52 17.69
N PHE A 62 -7.53 -25.54 17.63
CA PHE A 62 -6.22 -25.69 17.03
C PHE A 62 -5.20 -24.73 17.65
N VAL A 63 -3.93 -25.09 17.55
CA VAL A 63 -2.80 -24.23 17.89
C VAL A 63 -1.86 -24.23 16.69
N VAL A 64 -1.50 -23.03 16.25
CA VAL A 64 -0.57 -22.79 15.15
C VAL A 64 0.60 -21.96 15.67
N ALA A 65 1.81 -22.33 15.27
CA ALA A 65 3.06 -21.61 15.48
C ALA A 65 3.86 -21.63 14.17
N VAL A 66 4.03 -20.46 13.55
CA VAL A 66 4.70 -20.29 12.26
C VAL A 66 5.83 -19.28 12.41
N GLY A 67 7.04 -19.67 11.98
CA GLY A 67 8.21 -18.82 11.90
C GLY A 67 8.36 -18.15 10.53
N TYR A 68 8.93 -16.96 10.52
CA TYR A 68 9.31 -16.22 9.32
C TYR A 68 10.56 -15.35 9.58
N ASP A 69 11.20 -14.86 8.52
CA ASP A 69 12.33 -13.93 8.62
C ASP A 69 11.82 -12.49 8.86
N ASP A 70 11.87 -12.04 10.12
CA ASP A 70 11.41 -10.72 10.53
C ASP A 70 12.34 -9.57 10.16
N SER A 71 13.48 -9.87 9.50
CA SER A 71 14.32 -8.85 8.86
C SER A 71 13.84 -8.47 7.46
N LEU A 72 13.03 -9.32 6.82
CA LEU A 72 12.53 -9.13 5.45
C LEU A 72 11.07 -8.71 5.40
N VAL A 73 10.26 -9.14 6.35
CA VAL A 73 8.82 -8.86 6.40
C VAL A 73 8.35 -8.64 7.83
N THR A 74 7.22 -7.96 7.98
CA THR A 74 6.51 -7.82 9.24
C THR A 74 5.09 -8.33 9.09
N VAL A 75 4.65 -9.22 9.98
CA VAL A 75 3.23 -9.57 10.10
C VAL A 75 2.53 -8.44 10.84
N SER A 76 1.60 -7.78 10.16
CA SER A 76 0.86 -6.63 10.70
C SER A 76 -0.50 -7.01 11.28
N ASP A 77 -1.08 -8.11 10.81
CA ASP A 77 -2.35 -8.63 11.33
C ASP A 77 -2.41 -10.16 11.22
N LEU A 78 -3.14 -10.77 12.16
CA LEU A 78 -3.44 -12.20 12.22
C LEU A 78 -4.86 -12.36 12.73
N THR A 79 -5.79 -12.72 11.84
CA THR A 79 -7.22 -12.67 12.13
C THR A 79 -7.97 -13.91 11.65
N THR A 80 -9.01 -14.29 12.40
CA THR A 80 -9.98 -15.33 12.02
C THR A 80 -11.22 -14.74 11.35
N ALA A 81 -11.29 -13.42 11.16
CA ALA A 81 -12.43 -12.77 10.52
C ALA A 81 -12.61 -13.24 9.06
N SER A 82 -13.86 -13.44 8.64
CA SER A 82 -14.26 -13.96 7.33
C SER A 82 -13.76 -15.39 7.03
N THR A 83 -13.43 -16.18 8.06
CA THR A 83 -12.94 -17.56 7.91
C THR A 83 -13.95 -18.60 8.43
N VAL A 84 -13.65 -19.89 8.26
CA VAL A 84 -14.49 -20.94 8.86
C VAL A 84 -14.46 -20.89 10.38
N THR A 85 -13.37 -20.40 10.98
CA THR A 85 -13.24 -20.27 12.43
C THR A 85 -14.25 -19.29 13.01
N GLU A 86 -14.44 -18.13 12.38
CA GLU A 86 -15.48 -17.17 12.80
C GLU A 86 -16.89 -17.71 12.52
N SER A 87 -17.13 -18.25 11.33
CA SER A 87 -18.48 -18.69 10.95
C SER A 87 -18.94 -19.97 11.67
N SER A 88 -18.01 -20.78 12.18
CA SER A 88 -18.28 -21.90 13.09
C SER A 88 -18.39 -21.49 14.56
N GLY A 89 -18.29 -20.19 14.87
CA GLY A 89 -18.58 -19.64 16.20
C GLY A 89 -17.46 -19.82 17.23
N ALA A 90 -16.19 -19.68 16.82
CA ALA A 90 -15.08 -19.80 17.77
C ALA A 90 -15.21 -18.83 18.97
N GLU A 91 -15.16 -19.38 20.18
CA GLU A 91 -15.38 -18.63 21.42
C GLU A 91 -14.11 -18.02 22.01
N LEU A 92 -12.96 -18.67 21.82
CA LEU A 92 -11.66 -18.15 22.25
C LEU A 92 -10.69 -18.14 21.08
N VAL A 93 -10.20 -16.94 20.75
CA VAL A 93 -9.17 -16.71 19.75
C VAL A 93 -8.05 -15.90 20.38
N VAL A 94 -6.85 -16.47 20.43
CA VAL A 94 -5.65 -15.84 20.98
C VAL A 94 -4.60 -15.78 19.88
N ALA A 95 -4.51 -14.62 19.23
CA ALA A 95 -3.47 -14.33 18.25
C ALA A 95 -2.32 -13.56 18.93
N GLU A 96 -1.09 -13.96 18.65
CA GLU A 96 0.12 -13.30 19.16
C GLU A 96 1.17 -13.20 18.04
N ILE A 97 1.58 -11.98 17.72
CA ILE A 97 2.65 -11.69 16.76
C ILE A 97 3.94 -11.47 17.55
N LEU A 98 4.98 -12.24 17.21
CA LEU A 98 6.26 -12.30 17.91
C LEU A 98 7.39 -11.87 16.96
N SER A 99 8.58 -11.64 17.51
CA SER A 99 9.78 -11.55 16.67
C SER A 99 10.07 -12.92 16.06
N GLY A 100 10.28 -12.94 14.73
CA GLY A 100 10.55 -14.14 13.95
C GLY A 100 9.38 -15.11 13.77
N GLY A 101 8.15 -14.74 14.13
CA GLY A 101 7.00 -15.65 13.99
C GLY A 101 5.69 -15.14 14.58
N PHE A 102 4.68 -15.99 14.55
CA PHE A 102 3.40 -15.75 15.22
C PHE A 102 2.81 -17.05 15.75
N THR A 103 1.91 -16.92 16.73
CA THR A 103 1.11 -18.04 17.24
C THR A 103 -0.38 -17.71 17.23
N LEU A 104 -1.21 -18.71 16.96
CA LEU A 104 -2.67 -18.61 17.00
C LEU A 104 -3.23 -19.80 17.76
N GLY A 105 -3.87 -19.55 18.90
CA GLY A 105 -4.63 -20.54 19.64
C GLY A 105 -6.13 -20.30 19.49
N VAL A 106 -6.87 -21.33 19.12
CA VAL A 106 -8.33 -21.26 18.96
C VAL A 106 -9.00 -22.42 19.70
N VAL A 107 -10.05 -22.09 20.46
CA VAL A 107 -10.97 -23.07 21.06
C VAL A 107 -12.37 -22.71 20.59
N MET A 108 -13.07 -23.69 20.02
CA MET A 108 -14.38 -23.46 19.42
C MET A 108 -15.46 -23.25 20.48
N ASP A 109 -15.42 -24.04 21.55
CA ASP A 109 -16.40 -24.04 22.64
C ASP A 109 -15.67 -23.96 23.99
N ALA A 110 -15.48 -22.73 24.48
CA ALA A 110 -14.62 -22.41 25.62
C ALA A 110 -15.40 -21.97 26.86
N GLU A 111 -16.63 -21.48 26.69
CA GLU A 111 -17.45 -20.91 27.75
C GLU A 111 -18.72 -21.73 28.02
N ALA A 112 -19.21 -21.67 29.26
CA ALA A 112 -20.48 -22.30 29.60
C ALA A 112 -21.66 -21.40 29.18
N PRO A 113 -22.76 -21.94 28.62
CA PRO A 113 -23.01 -23.36 28.35
C PRO A 113 -22.28 -23.87 27.10
N PHE A 114 -21.70 -25.07 27.20
CA PHE A 114 -21.01 -25.71 26.07
C PHE A 114 -22.02 -26.14 25.00
N ASP A 115 -22.03 -25.45 23.86
CA ASP A 115 -22.98 -25.64 22.76
C ASP A 115 -22.48 -26.66 21.71
N GLY A 116 -21.27 -27.17 21.87
CA GLY A 116 -20.64 -28.16 20.99
C GLY A 116 -20.18 -27.56 19.67
N HIS A 117 -19.75 -26.30 19.67
CA HIS A 117 -19.22 -25.64 18.48
C HIS A 117 -17.96 -26.38 17.98
N THR A 118 -17.93 -26.67 16.67
CA THR A 118 -16.81 -27.32 16.00
C THR A 118 -16.68 -26.82 14.57
N ILE A 119 -15.48 -26.83 14.03
CA ILE A 119 -15.25 -26.72 12.58
C ILE A 119 -15.49 -28.09 11.96
N ALA A 120 -16.44 -28.19 11.03
CA ALA A 120 -16.75 -29.47 10.38
C ALA A 120 -15.57 -30.01 9.56
N ALA A 121 -15.44 -31.34 9.49
CA ALA A 121 -14.44 -32.00 8.64
C ALA A 121 -14.50 -31.52 7.18
N GLY A 122 -13.34 -31.38 6.54
CA GLY A 122 -13.23 -30.92 5.17
C GLY A 122 -11.81 -30.62 4.75
N SER A 123 -11.63 -30.17 3.51
CA SER A 123 -10.34 -29.78 2.96
C SER A 123 -10.32 -28.32 2.50
N GLY A 124 -9.15 -27.70 2.55
CA GLY A 124 -8.93 -26.31 2.18
C GLY A 124 -9.71 -25.31 3.03
N LEU A 125 -10.03 -25.67 4.27
CA LEU A 125 -10.82 -24.82 5.17
C LEU A 125 -9.94 -23.66 5.63
N ILE A 126 -10.18 -22.44 5.15
CA ILE A 126 -9.44 -21.26 5.59
C ILE A 126 -9.83 -20.97 7.05
N ILE A 127 -8.87 -21.03 7.97
CA ILE A 127 -9.05 -20.85 9.41
C ILE A 127 -8.50 -19.53 9.94
N ALA A 128 -7.57 -18.89 9.21
CA ALA A 128 -7.09 -17.55 9.52
C ALA A 128 -6.49 -16.88 8.28
N THR A 129 -6.44 -15.56 8.31
CA THR A 129 -5.74 -14.71 7.34
C THR A 129 -4.58 -14.00 8.06
N ILE A 130 -3.42 -13.98 7.41
CA ILE A 130 -2.20 -13.32 7.86
C ILE A 130 -1.95 -12.15 6.91
N THR A 131 -1.87 -10.93 7.42
CA THR A 131 -1.45 -9.77 6.62
C THR A 131 0.03 -9.51 6.87
N VAL A 132 0.80 -9.56 5.78
CA VAL A 132 2.26 -9.44 5.78
C VAL A 132 2.66 -8.21 4.97
N THR A 133 3.52 -7.36 5.52
CA THR A 133 4.08 -6.19 4.84
C THR A 133 5.59 -6.38 4.65
N PRO A 134 6.14 -6.16 3.44
CA PRO A 134 7.59 -6.16 3.22
C PRO A 134 8.28 -5.07 4.05
N ALA A 135 9.45 -5.40 4.63
CA ALA A 135 10.23 -4.44 5.42
C ALA A 135 11.10 -3.52 4.55
N ALA A 136 11.38 -3.92 3.31
CA ALA A 136 12.17 -3.15 2.36
C ALA A 136 11.82 -3.50 0.90
N ILE A 137 12.14 -2.58 0.00
CA ILE A 137 12.09 -2.82 -1.44
C ILE A 137 13.28 -3.70 -1.83
N VAL A 138 13.01 -4.81 -2.50
CA VAL A 138 14.05 -5.76 -2.93
C VAL A 138 14.59 -5.40 -4.31
N ALA A 139 15.90 -5.57 -4.50
CA ALA A 139 16.59 -5.36 -5.79
C ALA A 139 16.66 -6.63 -6.67
N VAL A 140 16.09 -7.72 -6.18
CA VAL A 140 15.92 -9.00 -6.87
C VAL A 140 14.81 -9.77 -6.18
N ASP A 141 14.07 -10.57 -6.94
CA ASP A 141 13.04 -11.45 -6.38
C ASP A 141 13.59 -12.25 -5.19
N THR A 142 12.95 -12.08 -4.03
CA THR A 142 13.39 -12.64 -2.76
C THR A 142 12.25 -13.44 -2.14
N VAL A 143 12.50 -14.69 -1.78
CA VAL A 143 11.49 -15.57 -1.20
C VAL A 143 11.64 -15.57 0.32
N VAL A 144 10.54 -15.31 1.02
CA VAL A 144 10.43 -15.41 2.48
C VAL A 144 9.58 -16.62 2.82
N ALA A 145 10.16 -17.58 3.53
CA ALA A 145 9.46 -18.79 3.96
C ALA A 145 8.61 -18.53 5.21
N PHE A 146 7.44 -19.17 5.25
CA PHE A 146 6.54 -19.22 6.39
C PHE A 146 6.40 -20.69 6.79
N ASP A 147 7.26 -21.13 7.70
CA ASP A 147 7.38 -22.54 8.09
C ASP A 147 6.77 -22.77 9.48
N PHE A 148 6.06 -23.88 9.65
CA PHE A 148 5.59 -24.28 10.97
C PHE A 148 6.76 -24.66 11.87
N THR A 149 6.73 -24.19 13.11
CA THR A 149 7.78 -24.43 14.11
C THR A 149 7.17 -24.91 15.42
N ASP A 150 7.53 -26.13 15.84
CA ASP A 150 7.14 -26.67 17.15
C ASP A 150 8.16 -26.28 18.23
N GLY A 151 7.68 -26.13 19.48
CA GLY A 151 8.50 -25.93 20.66
C GLY A 151 9.41 -24.69 20.67
N THR A 152 9.17 -23.71 19.78
CA THR A 152 10.07 -22.57 19.56
C THR A 152 9.45 -21.23 19.92
N LEU A 153 8.23 -20.96 19.47
CA LEU A 153 7.54 -19.69 19.66
C LEU A 153 6.69 -19.71 20.93
N ASN A 154 6.54 -18.53 21.55
CA ASN A 154 5.84 -18.29 22.83
C ASN A 154 6.63 -18.78 24.08
N ASN A 155 6.17 -18.42 25.27
CA ASN A 155 6.69 -18.88 26.56
C ASN A 155 5.55 -19.15 27.56
N PRO A 156 5.17 -20.42 27.80
CA PRO A 156 5.84 -21.64 27.34
C PRO A 156 5.71 -21.85 25.83
N PRO A 157 6.69 -22.53 25.18
CA PRO A 157 6.63 -22.77 23.75
C PRO A 157 5.43 -23.64 23.33
N LEU A 158 4.86 -23.34 22.18
CA LEU A 158 3.69 -24.04 21.64
C LEU A 158 4.07 -25.01 20.51
N ASP A 159 3.32 -26.10 20.41
CA ASP A 159 3.40 -27.08 19.33
C ASP A 159 2.18 -26.92 18.40
N ASN A 160 2.36 -27.20 17.12
CA ASN A 160 1.30 -27.20 16.14
C ASN A 160 0.40 -28.42 16.32
N ILE A 161 -0.86 -28.19 16.69
CA ILE A 161 -1.83 -29.25 16.95
C ILE A 161 -3.22 -28.86 16.47
N ILE A 162 -4.04 -29.87 16.19
CA ILE A 162 -5.50 -29.74 16.16
C ILE A 162 -6.11 -30.57 17.28
N VAL A 163 -7.32 -30.22 17.73
CA VAL A 163 -8.04 -30.95 18.77
C VAL A 163 -9.30 -31.56 18.17
N GLN A 164 -9.46 -32.87 18.33
CA GLN A 164 -10.59 -33.63 17.81
C GLN A 164 -11.02 -34.67 18.84
N ALA A 165 -12.31 -34.71 19.18
CA ALA A 165 -12.87 -35.63 20.18
C ALA A 165 -12.10 -35.59 21.53
N GLY A 166 -11.65 -34.41 21.95
CA GLY A 166 -10.86 -34.17 23.14
C GLY A 166 -9.39 -34.60 23.08
N MET A 167 -8.90 -35.03 21.91
CA MET A 167 -7.51 -35.47 21.71
C MET A 167 -6.73 -34.44 20.89
N SER A 168 -5.53 -34.09 21.37
CA SER A 168 -4.56 -33.32 20.58
C SER A 168 -3.89 -34.21 19.54
N VAL A 169 -3.94 -33.78 18.28
CA VAL A 169 -3.30 -34.42 17.13
C VAL A 169 -2.22 -33.48 16.63
N GLY A 170 -0.96 -33.82 16.87
CA GLY A 170 0.21 -33.13 16.31
C GLY A 170 0.91 -33.96 15.25
N VAL A 171 2.14 -33.57 14.91
CA VAL A 171 2.95 -34.25 13.86
C VAL A 171 3.15 -35.73 14.17
N ASN A 172 3.39 -36.07 15.43
CA ASN A 172 3.61 -37.45 15.86
C ASN A 172 2.35 -38.32 15.77
N GLU A 173 1.17 -37.68 15.81
CA GLU A 173 -0.14 -38.31 15.70
C GLU A 173 -0.67 -38.35 14.25
N GLY A 174 0.07 -37.78 13.29
CA GLY A 174 -0.23 -37.84 11.86
C GLY A 174 -0.69 -36.54 11.22
N LEU A 175 -0.56 -35.40 11.91
CA LEU A 175 -0.78 -34.07 11.32
C LEU A 175 0.37 -33.73 10.36
N SER A 176 0.03 -33.44 9.10
CA SER A 176 1.00 -32.91 8.14
C SER A 176 1.08 -31.38 8.25
N LEU A 177 2.30 -30.83 8.28
CA LEU A 177 2.53 -29.39 8.28
C LEU A 177 3.18 -28.99 6.96
N SER A 178 2.54 -28.09 6.21
CA SER A 178 3.08 -27.57 4.95
C SER A 178 3.23 -26.05 5.01
N GLY A 179 4.48 -25.59 5.12
CA GLY A 179 4.81 -24.17 5.04
C GLY A 179 4.42 -23.53 3.70
N GLY A 180 4.40 -22.21 3.71
CA GLY A 180 4.11 -21.36 2.55
C GLY A 180 5.25 -20.39 2.30
N ALA A 181 5.08 -19.51 1.32
CA ALA A 181 6.07 -18.50 1.00
C ALA A 181 5.43 -17.19 0.53
N LEU A 182 6.05 -16.08 0.90
CA LEU A 182 5.82 -14.79 0.27
C LEU A 182 7.02 -14.48 -0.64
N THR A 183 6.77 -14.34 -1.94
CA THR A 183 7.77 -13.85 -2.88
C THR A 183 7.69 -12.34 -2.99
N LEU A 184 8.72 -11.65 -2.51
CA LEU A 184 8.93 -10.22 -2.73
C LEU A 184 9.48 -10.05 -4.14
N LEU A 185 8.73 -9.40 -5.01
CA LEU A 185 9.13 -9.16 -6.40
C LEU A 185 9.94 -7.86 -6.51
N GLU A 186 10.96 -7.85 -7.35
CA GLU A 186 11.64 -6.62 -7.74
C GLU A 186 10.64 -5.69 -8.46
N PRO A 187 10.32 -4.51 -7.93
CA PRO A 187 9.39 -3.61 -8.58
C PRO A 187 10.03 -2.96 -9.81
N PRO A 188 9.26 -2.69 -10.88
CA PRO A 188 9.75 -1.84 -11.95
C PRO A 188 10.12 -0.44 -11.40
N PRO A 189 11.09 0.26 -12.01
CA PRO A 189 11.39 1.64 -11.65
C PRO A 189 10.13 2.52 -11.73
N ALA A 190 9.98 3.45 -10.80
CA ALA A 190 8.94 4.47 -10.89
C ALA A 190 9.21 5.41 -12.07
N SER A 191 8.16 5.95 -12.68
CA SER A 191 8.25 6.94 -13.76
C SER A 191 7.42 8.18 -13.46
N MET A 192 8.03 9.35 -13.62
CA MET A 192 7.39 10.65 -13.51
C MET A 192 7.29 11.27 -14.90
N ARG A 193 6.07 11.64 -15.29
CA ARG A 193 5.75 12.12 -16.63
C ARG A 193 5.06 13.47 -16.58
N VAL A 194 5.37 14.34 -17.53
CA VAL A 194 4.56 15.52 -17.82
C VAL A 194 3.61 15.20 -18.97
N GLU A 195 2.33 15.45 -18.80
CA GLU A 195 1.38 15.37 -19.91
C GLU A 195 1.52 16.57 -20.85
N ASP A 196 1.33 16.30 -22.14
CA ASP A 196 1.16 17.36 -23.12
C ASP A 196 -0.03 18.25 -22.74
N ALA A 197 0.13 19.55 -22.91
CA ALA A 197 -0.88 20.54 -22.57
C ALA A 197 -0.96 21.64 -23.63
N SER A 198 -2.02 22.43 -23.57
CA SER A 198 -2.19 23.56 -24.47
C SER A 198 -2.98 24.69 -23.83
N ALA A 199 -2.79 25.89 -24.38
CA ALA A 199 -3.63 27.04 -24.13
C ALA A 199 -3.91 27.80 -25.44
N PRO A 200 -5.06 28.49 -25.54
CA PRO A 200 -5.33 29.40 -26.65
C PRO A 200 -4.31 30.56 -26.67
N ALA A 201 -3.72 30.81 -27.84
CA ALA A 201 -2.88 31.97 -28.10
C ALA A 201 -3.73 33.21 -28.47
N ASP A 202 -4.69 33.56 -27.62
CA ASP A 202 -5.67 34.63 -27.85
C ASP A 202 -5.18 36.05 -27.47
N GLY A 203 -3.99 36.15 -26.88
CA GLY A 203 -3.45 37.41 -26.36
C GLY A 203 -4.17 37.94 -25.11
N LEU A 204 -5.05 37.14 -24.49
CA LEU A 204 -5.81 37.50 -23.30
C LEU A 204 -5.24 36.88 -22.02
N GLY A 205 -4.17 36.07 -22.14
CA GLY A 205 -3.57 35.35 -21.02
C GLY A 205 -4.38 34.14 -20.58
N THR A 206 -5.14 33.52 -21.50
CA THR A 206 -5.82 32.25 -21.22
C THR A 206 -4.79 31.17 -20.90
N THR A 207 -5.07 30.39 -19.87
CA THR A 207 -4.12 29.41 -19.32
C THR A 207 -4.51 27.97 -19.64
N GLY A 208 -3.51 27.09 -19.61
CA GLY A 208 -3.65 25.64 -19.71
C GLY A 208 -2.77 24.92 -18.69
N ASP A 209 -3.24 23.77 -18.21
CA ASP A 209 -2.57 23.02 -17.15
C ASP A 209 -1.79 21.83 -17.72
N ALA A 210 -0.48 21.81 -17.47
CA ALA A 210 0.36 20.63 -17.66
C ALA A 210 0.41 19.82 -16.36
N ARG A 211 -0.10 18.59 -16.39
CA ARG A 211 -0.11 17.70 -15.22
C ARG A 211 1.19 16.91 -15.13
N ILE A 212 1.72 16.80 -13.91
CA ILE A 212 2.78 15.85 -13.58
C ILE A 212 2.14 14.60 -13.00
N LEU A 213 2.35 13.46 -13.67
CA LEU A 213 1.84 12.15 -13.31
C LEU A 213 2.97 11.24 -12.82
N LEU A 214 2.63 10.29 -11.94
CA LEU A 214 3.55 9.28 -11.42
C LEU A 214 2.96 7.88 -11.59
N ASP A 215 3.75 6.99 -12.18
CA ASP A 215 3.56 5.54 -12.10
C ASP A 215 4.51 4.96 -11.05
N ASN A 216 3.99 4.35 -10.01
CA ASN A 216 4.76 3.88 -8.87
C ASN A 216 4.21 2.58 -8.28
N SER A 217 5.12 1.62 -8.09
CA SER A 217 4.85 0.30 -7.47
C SER A 217 5.77 0.00 -6.28
N LEU A 218 6.55 0.99 -5.82
CA LEU A 218 7.53 0.83 -4.75
C LEU A 218 6.88 0.82 -3.37
N GLY A 219 5.76 1.52 -3.21
CA GLY A 219 5.08 1.75 -1.93
C GLY A 219 4.43 3.13 -1.88
N GLY A 220 3.77 3.46 -0.77
CA GLY A 220 3.17 4.78 -0.59
C GLY A 220 4.20 5.91 -0.65
N VAL A 221 3.93 6.95 -1.44
CA VAL A 221 4.80 8.13 -1.55
C VAL A 221 4.52 9.03 -0.36
N GLN A 222 5.55 9.37 0.41
CA GLN A 222 5.50 10.19 1.64
C GLN A 222 5.75 11.69 1.35
N GLY A 223 6.31 11.97 0.17
CA GLY A 223 6.64 13.30 -0.30
C GLY A 223 7.34 13.22 -1.65
N PHE A 224 7.45 14.35 -2.33
CA PHE A 224 8.12 14.42 -3.62
C PHE A 224 8.65 15.83 -3.89
N VAL A 225 9.57 15.91 -4.85
CA VAL A 225 10.06 17.15 -5.43
C VAL A 225 9.91 17.05 -6.94
N THR A 226 9.33 18.08 -7.55
CA THR A 226 9.33 18.27 -9.01
C THR A 226 10.13 19.51 -9.37
N ALA A 227 10.89 19.42 -10.46
CA ALA A 227 11.63 20.51 -11.07
C ALA A 227 11.43 20.43 -12.59
N MET A 228 10.66 21.38 -13.13
CA MET A 228 10.29 21.39 -14.55
C MET A 228 10.71 22.70 -15.21
N THR A 229 11.39 22.60 -16.35
CA THR A 229 11.85 23.73 -17.17
C THR A 229 11.01 23.89 -18.43
N HIS A 230 10.94 25.11 -18.94
CA HIS A 230 10.29 25.46 -20.21
C HIS A 230 11.07 26.56 -20.94
N ASP A 231 10.71 26.85 -22.20
CA ASP A 231 11.23 28.00 -22.92
C ASP A 231 10.49 29.29 -22.50
N PRO A 232 11.16 30.21 -21.76
CA PRO A 232 10.54 31.44 -21.27
C PRO A 232 10.18 32.42 -22.39
N THR A 233 10.65 32.18 -23.62
CA THR A 233 10.32 33.04 -24.77
C THR A 233 8.98 32.68 -25.39
N VAL A 234 8.49 31.46 -25.20
CA VAL A 234 7.24 30.96 -25.80
C VAL A 234 6.08 30.98 -24.80
N ILE A 235 6.31 30.49 -23.57
CA ILE A 235 5.28 30.40 -22.53
C ILE A 235 5.74 31.04 -21.21
N THR A 236 4.80 31.36 -20.35
CA THR A 236 5.04 31.83 -18.98
C THR A 236 4.37 30.89 -17.99
N LEU A 237 5.11 30.44 -16.96
CA LEU A 237 4.54 29.71 -15.83
C LEU A 237 3.83 30.67 -14.88
N GLU A 238 2.51 30.55 -14.80
CA GLU A 238 1.66 31.42 -13.98
C GLU A 238 1.53 30.91 -12.55
N GLU A 239 1.27 29.60 -12.41
CA GLU A 239 0.97 28.98 -11.11
C GLU A 239 1.46 27.52 -11.06
N ILE A 240 1.78 27.06 -9.85
CA ILE A 240 1.98 25.64 -9.55
C ILE A 240 1.02 25.27 -8.42
N SER A 241 0.19 24.27 -8.67
CA SER A 241 -0.75 23.71 -7.69
C SER A 241 -0.48 22.21 -7.46
N ILE A 242 -0.92 21.71 -6.31
CA ILE A 242 -0.89 20.27 -6.04
C ILE A 242 -1.95 19.55 -6.87
N GLY A 243 -1.63 18.33 -7.31
CA GLY A 243 -2.52 17.48 -8.08
C GLY A 243 -3.57 16.78 -7.22
N ALA A 244 -4.56 16.18 -7.87
CA ALA A 244 -5.73 15.60 -7.20
C ALA A 244 -5.36 14.47 -6.22
N ASP A 245 -4.40 13.61 -6.55
CA ASP A 245 -3.98 12.53 -5.66
C ASP A 245 -3.16 13.04 -4.48
N THR A 246 -2.42 14.13 -4.66
CA THR A 246 -1.68 14.81 -3.59
C THR A 246 -2.61 15.52 -2.62
N ASP A 247 -3.65 16.18 -3.14
CA ASP A 247 -4.70 16.81 -2.33
C ASP A 247 -5.51 15.76 -1.56
N ALA A 248 -5.89 14.65 -2.22
CA ALA A 248 -6.60 13.54 -1.60
C ALA A 248 -5.80 12.84 -0.49
N ALA A 249 -4.47 12.76 -0.66
CA ALA A 249 -3.57 12.25 0.38
C ALA A 249 -3.38 13.22 1.56
N GLY A 250 -3.85 14.46 1.44
CA GLY A 250 -3.82 15.45 2.51
C GLY A 250 -2.45 16.08 2.74
N ALA A 251 -1.80 16.56 1.68
CA ALA A 251 -0.48 17.19 1.78
C ALA A 251 -0.42 18.30 2.86
N GLU A 252 0.44 18.10 3.86
CA GLU A 252 0.56 19.01 5.00
C GLU A 252 1.58 20.14 4.80
N PHE A 253 2.58 19.93 3.95
CA PHE A 253 3.59 20.93 3.65
C PHE A 253 3.87 20.98 2.16
N THR A 254 3.74 22.17 1.58
CA THR A 254 3.99 22.43 0.17
C THR A 254 4.80 23.72 0.03
N ILE A 255 5.81 23.68 -0.84
CA ILE A 255 6.57 24.87 -1.24
C ILE A 255 6.68 24.86 -2.76
N SER A 256 6.08 25.85 -3.41
CA SER A 256 6.28 26.14 -4.82
C SER A 256 7.18 27.37 -5.01
N ASN A 257 8.02 27.33 -6.05
CA ASN A 257 8.76 28.49 -6.54
C ASN A 257 8.64 28.53 -8.06
N THR A 258 8.34 29.70 -8.60
CA THR A 258 8.36 29.95 -10.04
C THR A 258 9.64 30.71 -10.41
N TYR A 259 10.17 30.38 -11.59
CA TYR A 259 11.33 30.99 -12.23
C TYR A 259 10.91 31.42 -13.63
N ALA A 260 11.73 32.25 -14.28
CA ALA A 260 11.44 32.63 -15.66
C ALA A 260 11.39 31.41 -16.58
N ASP A 261 12.31 30.46 -16.39
CA ASP A 261 12.53 29.28 -17.23
C ASP A 261 12.00 27.98 -16.62
N GLY A 262 11.20 28.03 -15.55
CA GLY A 262 10.72 26.83 -14.90
C GLY A 262 10.03 27.02 -13.56
N GLY A 263 9.79 25.91 -12.87
CA GLY A 263 9.19 25.91 -11.54
C GLY A 263 9.56 24.67 -10.74
N THR A 264 9.60 24.82 -9.43
CA THR A 264 9.87 23.72 -8.49
C THR A 264 8.73 23.60 -7.49
N LEU A 265 8.34 22.38 -7.15
CA LEU A 265 7.39 22.08 -6.08
C LEU A 265 8.00 21.01 -5.17
N GLY A 266 8.02 21.27 -3.86
CA GLY A 266 8.31 20.28 -2.83
C GLY A 266 7.07 20.01 -2.01
N VAL A 267 6.76 18.73 -1.78
CA VAL A 267 5.61 18.29 -0.99
C VAL A 267 6.05 17.27 0.06
N VAL A 268 5.53 17.42 1.28
CA VAL A 268 5.60 16.42 2.36
C VAL A 268 4.18 16.19 2.86
N LEU A 269 3.76 14.92 2.95
CA LEU A 269 2.39 14.58 3.29
C LEU A 269 2.14 14.55 4.78
N ASP A 270 3.08 14.01 5.55
CA ASP A 270 2.98 13.90 7.01
C ASP A 270 4.11 14.72 7.66
N PHE A 271 3.84 15.98 7.96
CA PHE A 271 4.82 16.93 8.47
C PHE A 271 4.54 17.38 9.91
N THR A 272 3.27 17.34 10.33
CA THR A 272 2.79 17.88 11.59
C THR A 272 2.33 16.77 12.53
N SER A 273 2.63 16.94 13.82
CA SER A 273 2.15 16.00 14.83
C SER A 273 0.63 16.07 14.97
N PRO A 274 -0.08 14.95 15.16
CA PRO A 274 0.42 13.58 15.27
C PRO A 274 0.76 12.98 13.89
N PHE A 275 1.94 12.38 13.74
CA PHE A 275 2.33 11.74 12.47
C PHE A 275 1.44 10.52 12.20
N GLU A 276 0.48 10.64 11.28
CA GLU A 276 -0.50 9.57 11.00
C GLU A 276 -0.08 8.66 9.84
N GLY A 277 1.05 8.96 9.20
CA GLY A 277 1.63 8.16 8.11
C GLY A 277 0.91 8.35 6.78
N GLN A 278 0.44 9.57 6.49
CA GLN A 278 -0.21 9.89 5.21
C GLN A 278 0.73 9.62 4.03
N THR A 279 0.22 8.92 3.03
CA THR A 279 0.94 8.63 1.78
C THR A 279 0.01 8.73 0.59
N ILE A 280 0.52 9.14 -0.57
CA ILE A 280 -0.15 8.89 -1.85
C ILE A 280 0.01 7.39 -2.14
N PRO A 281 -1.09 6.64 -2.33
CA PRO A 281 -1.02 5.20 -2.62
C PRO A 281 -0.23 4.90 -3.89
N GLN A 282 0.27 3.65 -4.00
CA GLN A 282 0.81 3.15 -5.26
C GLN A 282 -0.25 3.10 -6.36
N GLY A 283 0.17 3.22 -7.61
CA GLY A 283 -0.74 3.28 -8.74
C GLY A 283 -0.07 3.78 -10.00
N ASN A 284 -0.90 3.92 -11.04
CA ASN A 284 -0.52 4.52 -12.31
C ASN A 284 -1.25 5.85 -12.47
N ASP A 285 -0.67 6.74 -13.26
CA ASP A 285 -1.23 8.06 -13.59
C ASP A 285 -1.60 8.90 -12.36
N LEU A 286 -0.84 8.75 -11.25
CA LEU A 286 -1.07 9.51 -10.02
C LEU A 286 -0.76 10.98 -10.25
N HIS A 287 -1.76 11.85 -10.12
CA HIS A 287 -1.64 13.28 -10.35
C HIS A 287 -0.97 13.98 -9.17
N LEU A 288 0.33 14.27 -9.33
CA LEU A 288 1.16 14.89 -8.30
C LEU A 288 0.99 16.41 -8.26
N ALA A 289 1.04 17.06 -9.42
CA ALA A 289 1.05 18.52 -9.53
C ALA A 289 0.44 18.99 -10.85
N SER A 290 -0.01 20.25 -10.89
CA SER A 290 -0.36 20.96 -12.11
C SER A 290 0.46 22.23 -12.22
N TYR A 291 1.08 22.42 -13.38
CA TYR A 291 1.79 23.64 -13.75
C TYR A 291 0.95 24.38 -14.80
N THR A 292 0.48 25.57 -14.43
CA THR A 292 -0.45 26.37 -15.23
C THR A 292 0.33 27.39 -16.05
N TYR A 293 0.19 27.33 -17.37
CA TYR A 293 0.94 28.15 -18.31
C TYR A 293 0.04 29.06 -19.13
N SER A 294 0.56 30.21 -19.53
CA SER A 294 -0.02 31.09 -20.56
C SER A 294 0.94 31.21 -21.76
N CYS A 295 0.38 31.53 -22.93
CA CYS A 295 1.16 31.81 -24.14
C CYS A 295 1.62 33.27 -24.18
N ASN A 296 2.90 33.49 -24.49
CA ASN A 296 3.48 34.84 -24.52
C ASN A 296 3.07 35.62 -25.78
N ASN A 297 2.83 34.90 -26.88
CA ASN A 297 2.52 35.48 -28.18
C ASN A 297 1.09 35.12 -28.61
N GLU A 298 0.37 36.10 -29.13
CA GLU A 298 -0.92 35.87 -29.78
C GLU A 298 -0.70 35.21 -31.16
N ASN A 299 -1.57 34.28 -31.51
CA ASN A 299 -1.55 33.59 -32.80
C ASN A 299 -2.97 33.51 -33.35
N ILE A 300 -3.48 34.65 -33.82
CA ILE A 300 -4.87 34.81 -34.25
C ILE A 300 -4.96 34.77 -35.77
N PHE A 301 -5.94 34.05 -36.31
CA PHE A 301 -6.17 33.97 -37.75
C PHE A 301 -7.65 34.14 -38.11
N VAL A 302 -7.93 34.57 -39.34
CA VAL A 302 -9.30 34.73 -39.83
C VAL A 302 -9.84 33.40 -40.31
N GLU A 303 -11.02 32.99 -39.84
CA GLU A 303 -11.69 31.77 -40.28
C GLU A 303 -11.85 31.74 -41.81
N GLY A 304 -11.50 30.61 -42.42
CA GLY A 304 -11.47 30.45 -43.87
C GLY A 304 -10.12 30.78 -44.53
N THR A 305 -9.15 31.28 -43.76
CA THR A 305 -7.73 31.32 -44.16
C THR A 305 -6.98 30.09 -43.62
N PRO A 306 -5.84 29.70 -44.21
CA PRO A 306 -5.01 28.62 -43.65
C PRO A 306 -4.58 28.94 -42.21
N GLU A 307 -4.76 27.98 -41.32
CA GLU A 307 -4.34 28.08 -39.92
C GLU A 307 -2.80 28.21 -39.85
N PRO A 308 -2.27 29.20 -39.11
CA PRO A 308 -0.84 29.34 -38.89
C PRO A 308 -0.30 28.18 -38.03
N ALA A 309 1.01 27.97 -38.06
CA ALA A 309 1.62 26.96 -37.19
C ALA A 309 1.53 27.39 -35.72
N ALA A 310 1.20 26.45 -34.84
CA ALA A 310 1.28 26.63 -33.39
C ALA A 310 2.74 26.80 -32.94
N GLU A 311 2.96 27.63 -31.94
CA GLU A 311 4.22 27.65 -31.21
C GLU A 311 4.21 26.59 -30.12
N THR A 312 5.36 25.99 -29.85
CA THR A 312 5.49 24.91 -28.87
C THR A 312 6.70 25.14 -27.98
N SER A 313 6.57 24.81 -26.70
CA SER A 313 7.69 24.73 -25.76
C SER A 313 7.78 23.31 -25.20
N ASP A 314 8.99 22.76 -25.16
CA ASP A 314 9.24 21.52 -24.44
C ASP A 314 9.01 21.77 -22.93
N LEU A 315 8.38 20.80 -22.26
CA LEU A 315 8.24 20.74 -20.81
C LEU A 315 9.15 19.62 -20.30
N THR A 316 10.29 20.01 -19.73
CA THR A 316 11.34 19.05 -19.35
C THR A 316 11.44 18.92 -17.85
N LEU A 317 11.28 17.69 -17.32
CA LEU A 317 11.65 17.38 -15.95
C LEU A 317 13.17 17.33 -15.88
N ALA A 318 13.78 18.29 -15.19
CA ALA A 318 15.21 18.54 -15.25
C ALA A 318 15.83 18.54 -13.85
N ASP A 319 16.72 17.58 -13.62
CA ASP A 319 17.48 17.46 -12.38
C ASP A 319 18.63 18.48 -12.34
N GLY A 320 19.00 18.92 -11.13
CA GLY A 320 20.16 19.77 -10.88
C GLY A 320 20.16 21.13 -11.59
N THR A 321 19.00 21.60 -12.07
CA THR A 321 18.90 22.81 -12.92
C THR A 321 18.23 23.98 -12.21
N LEU A 322 17.12 23.75 -11.51
CA LEU A 322 16.35 24.79 -10.84
C LEU A 322 16.57 24.77 -9.32
N GLY A 323 16.48 25.93 -8.67
CA GLY A 323 16.65 26.09 -7.22
C GLY A 323 18.08 26.43 -6.77
N THR A 324 18.20 26.87 -5.51
CA THR A 324 19.50 27.10 -4.85
C THR A 324 19.49 26.57 -3.39
N PRO A 325 20.08 25.38 -3.12
CA PRO A 325 20.78 24.50 -4.05
C PRO A 325 19.83 23.94 -5.13
N ALA A 326 20.41 23.51 -6.25
CA ALA A 326 19.63 22.92 -7.33
C ALA A 326 18.93 21.64 -6.86
N LEU A 327 17.70 21.44 -7.31
CA LEU A 327 16.81 20.36 -6.90
C LEU A 327 16.74 19.29 -7.99
N ASP A 328 16.56 18.05 -7.56
CA ASP A 328 16.34 16.88 -8.42
C ASP A 328 14.89 16.43 -8.29
N ASN A 329 14.34 15.84 -9.35
CA ASN A 329 13.06 15.19 -9.34
C ASN A 329 13.17 13.90 -8.53
N VAL A 330 12.49 13.84 -7.39
CA VAL A 330 12.57 12.69 -6.47
C VAL A 330 11.23 12.42 -5.84
N ILE A 331 10.98 11.15 -5.53
CA ILE A 331 9.90 10.71 -4.65
C ILE A 331 10.50 10.13 -3.37
N VAL A 332 9.76 10.20 -2.27
CA VAL A 332 10.15 9.59 -0.99
C VAL A 332 9.25 8.40 -0.72
N VAL A 333 9.82 7.20 -0.63
CA VAL A 333 9.11 5.95 -0.35
C VAL A 333 9.84 5.21 0.75
N GLY A 334 9.14 4.84 1.83
CA GLY A 334 9.75 4.11 2.96
C GLY A 334 10.92 4.87 3.62
N GLY A 335 10.90 6.20 3.59
CA GLY A 335 11.97 7.06 4.10
C GLY A 335 13.18 7.20 3.17
N LEU A 336 13.15 6.60 1.97
CA LEU A 336 14.22 6.67 0.98
C LEU A 336 13.85 7.62 -0.15
N SER A 337 14.79 8.49 -0.56
CA SER A 337 14.66 9.28 -1.77
C SER A 337 15.01 8.42 -2.99
N VAL A 338 14.08 8.35 -3.94
CA VAL A 338 14.18 7.59 -5.19
C VAL A 338 14.03 8.54 -6.36
N GLY A 339 14.98 8.51 -7.30
CA GLY A 339 14.86 9.21 -8.58
C GLY A 339 14.03 8.39 -9.57
N PRO A 340 12.86 8.86 -10.01
CA PRO A 340 12.07 8.18 -11.03
C PRO A 340 12.69 8.35 -12.42
N LEU A 341 12.26 7.51 -13.37
CA LEU A 341 12.47 7.76 -14.79
C LEU A 341 11.67 8.98 -15.21
N LEU A 342 12.28 9.90 -15.96
CA LEU A 342 11.66 11.18 -16.32
C LEU A 342 11.17 11.14 -17.77
N GLU A 343 9.90 11.49 -17.97
CA GLU A 343 9.27 11.62 -19.28
C GLU A 343 8.77 13.05 -19.48
N ASN A 344 9.28 13.70 -20.52
CA ASN A 344 8.96 15.08 -20.85
C ASN A 344 7.62 15.18 -21.58
N GLY A 345 7.04 16.38 -21.56
CA GLY A 345 5.86 16.73 -22.33
C GLY A 345 6.13 17.93 -23.23
N THR A 346 5.08 18.41 -23.89
CA THR A 346 5.09 19.60 -24.74
C THR A 346 3.91 20.50 -24.38
N PHE A 347 4.16 21.79 -24.31
CA PHE A 347 3.10 22.80 -24.25
C PHE A 347 2.86 23.41 -25.63
N THR A 348 1.61 23.43 -26.08
CA THR A 348 1.22 23.97 -27.39
C THR A 348 0.39 25.24 -27.24
N CYS A 349 0.83 26.30 -27.90
CA CYS A 349 0.07 27.54 -28.03
C CYS A 349 -0.85 27.47 -29.25
N GLU A 350 -2.11 27.14 -29.02
CA GLU A 350 -3.10 26.86 -30.06
C GLU A 350 -3.53 28.16 -30.77
N PRO A 351 -3.44 28.22 -32.12
CA PRO A 351 -3.94 29.34 -32.89
C PRO A 351 -5.45 29.56 -32.68
N VAL A 352 -5.86 30.82 -32.62
CA VAL A 352 -7.26 31.19 -32.36
C VAL A 352 -7.90 31.77 -33.61
N GLY A 353 -8.95 31.10 -34.10
CA GLY A 353 -9.74 31.57 -35.23
C GLY A 353 -10.72 32.67 -34.82
N VAL A 354 -10.75 33.77 -35.56
CA VAL A 354 -11.79 34.80 -35.46
C VAL A 354 -12.65 34.81 -36.73
N PRO A 355 -13.98 34.97 -36.62
CA PRO A 355 -14.85 35.03 -37.78
C PRO A 355 -14.40 36.09 -38.78
N ALA A 356 -14.52 35.80 -40.08
CA ALA A 356 -14.36 36.83 -41.10
C ALA A 356 -15.46 37.89 -40.89
N GLU A 357 -15.06 39.04 -40.35
CA GLU A 357 -15.93 40.17 -40.05
C GLU A 357 -16.82 40.51 -41.27
N ASP A 358 -18.12 40.21 -41.19
CA ASP A 358 -19.15 40.80 -42.06
C ASP A 358 -20.25 41.47 -41.23
N THR A 359 -19.89 42.02 -40.06
CA THR A 359 -20.80 42.85 -39.27
C THR A 359 -20.78 44.28 -39.80
N THR A 360 -21.61 44.54 -40.81
CA THR A 360 -21.95 45.92 -41.18
C THR A 360 -22.73 46.56 -40.03
N LEU A 361 -22.15 47.57 -39.37
CA LEU A 361 -22.86 48.42 -38.41
C LEU A 361 -23.94 49.23 -39.16
N TRP A 362 -25.22 48.90 -38.96
CA TRP A 362 -26.33 49.73 -39.43
C TRP A 362 -26.84 50.60 -38.29
N MET A 363 -26.80 51.93 -38.46
CA MET A 363 -27.50 52.90 -37.63
C MET A 363 -28.60 53.55 -38.47
N GLU A 364 -29.87 53.32 -38.13
CA GLU A 364 -30.97 54.17 -38.61
C GLU A 364 -30.98 55.47 -37.79
N THR A 365 -30.59 56.57 -38.40
CA THR A 365 -30.86 57.90 -37.86
C THR A 365 -32.23 58.37 -38.35
N GLN A 366 -33.22 58.38 -37.45
CA GLN A 366 -34.47 59.09 -37.68
C GLN A 366 -34.22 60.59 -37.41
N PHE A 367 -34.33 61.41 -38.45
CA PHE A 367 -34.39 62.87 -38.30
C PHE A 367 -35.87 63.25 -38.18
N ASP A 368 -36.29 63.65 -36.96
CA ASP A 368 -37.58 64.32 -36.72
C ASP A 368 -37.47 65.84 -36.88
#